data_AF-E0D3C2-F1
#
_entry.id   AF-E0D3C2-F1
#
_cell.length_a   1.000
_cell.length_b   1.000
_cell.length_c   1.000
_cell.angle_alpha   90.00
_cell.angle_beta   90.00
_cell.angle_gamma   90.00
#
_symmetry.space_group_name_H-M   'P 1'
#
loop_
_entity.id
_entity.type
_entity.pdbx_description
1 polymer ?
#
loop_
_entity_poly.entity_id
_entity_poly.type
_entity_poly.pdbx_seq_one_letter_code
_entity_poly.pdbx_strand_id
1 'polypeptide(L)'
;IYCGATVAVKQVKKCSKNRLASRQSFWAELNVAHLHHHNVVHVIAASTCAPSSQDTLGTIIMEYVGNSTLHHIIYGSGCTSTERKDDVLGRGHVFLNLAQAVRYSCDIVAGLVFLHSQLIVHLDLKPANIFITEHNVCKIGDFGCSQKLEDAESSRLQLCQQGGTYTHRAPELLKGERITPK
;
A
#
# COMPACT_ATOMS: atom_id res chain seq x y z
N ILE A 1 -14.84 13.36 -5.32
CA ILE A 1 -15.56 12.58 -6.35
C ILE A 1 -14.85 12.79 -7.68
N TYR A 2 -14.48 11.73 -8.39
CA TYR A 2 -13.90 11.76 -9.73
C TYR A 2 -14.78 10.88 -10.64
N CYS A 3 -15.24 11.41 -11.77
CA CYS A 3 -16.20 10.74 -12.66
C CYS A 3 -17.43 10.13 -11.94
N GLY A 4 -17.95 10.80 -10.91
CA GLY A 4 -19.12 10.33 -10.13
C GLY A 4 -18.81 9.32 -9.02
N ALA A 5 -17.56 8.86 -8.88
CA ALA A 5 -17.16 7.91 -7.83
C ALA A 5 -16.30 8.57 -6.73
N THR A 6 -16.40 8.04 -5.51
CA THR A 6 -15.47 8.39 -4.42
C THR A 6 -14.10 7.77 -4.71
N VAL A 7 -13.04 8.58 -4.57
CA VAL A 7 -11.67 8.19 -4.90
C VAL A 7 -10.71 8.62 -3.79
N ALA A 8 -9.63 7.87 -3.64
CA ALA A 8 -8.49 8.28 -2.84
C ALA A 8 -7.50 9.05 -3.73
N VAL A 9 -6.98 10.17 -3.21
CA VAL A 9 -6.03 11.02 -3.93
C VAL A 9 -4.72 11.10 -3.14
N LYS A 10 -3.64 10.59 -3.73
CA LYS A 10 -2.29 10.65 -3.15
C LYS A 10 -1.49 11.73 -3.88
N GLN A 11 -1.16 12.80 -3.17
CA GLN A 11 -0.25 13.84 -3.66
C GLN A 11 1.17 13.52 -3.20
N VAL A 12 2.08 13.29 -4.13
CA VAL A 12 3.48 12.99 -3.82
C VAL A 12 4.27 14.29 -3.78
N LYS A 13 4.69 14.73 -2.60
CA LYS A 13 5.47 15.97 -2.44
C LYS A 13 6.88 15.81 -3.01
N LYS A 14 7.43 16.90 -3.55
CA LYS A 14 8.85 16.93 -3.91
C LYS A 14 9.67 16.98 -2.61
N CYS A 15 10.55 16.00 -2.40
CA CYS A 15 11.47 16.07 -1.26
C CYS A 15 12.75 16.80 -1.71
N SER A 16 12.99 18.00 -1.18
CA SER A 16 14.20 18.78 -1.48
C SER A 16 15.48 18.09 -1.01
N LYS A 17 15.42 17.36 0.11
CA LYS A 17 16.55 16.60 0.66
C LYS A 17 16.85 15.31 -0.11
N ASN A 18 15.84 14.68 -0.71
CA ASN A 18 16.02 13.46 -1.50
C ASN A 18 15.04 13.41 -2.69
N ARG A 19 15.38 14.18 -3.72
CA ARG A 19 14.55 14.33 -4.92
C ARG A 19 14.46 13.03 -5.74
N LEU A 20 15.51 12.22 -5.71
CA LEU A 20 15.53 10.92 -6.40
C LEU A 20 14.56 9.94 -5.74
N ALA A 21 14.56 9.83 -4.40
CA ALA A 21 13.65 8.92 -3.70
C ALA A 21 12.18 9.29 -3.89
N SER A 22 11.82 10.58 -3.83
CA SER A 22 10.43 11.00 -4.09
C SER A 22 9.99 10.72 -5.52
N ARG A 23 10.89 10.87 -6.51
CA ARG A 23 10.62 10.48 -7.90
C ARG A 23 10.48 8.98 -8.08
N GLN A 24 11.40 8.20 -7.51
CA GLN A 24 11.36 6.74 -7.57
C GLN A 24 10.07 6.21 -6.94
N SER A 25 9.68 6.76 -5.78
CA SER A 25 8.45 6.37 -5.10
C SER A 25 7.21 6.68 -5.93
N PHE A 26 7.13 7.86 -6.56
CA PHE A 26 6.02 8.18 -7.47
C PHE A 26 5.92 7.19 -8.64
N TRP A 27 7.04 6.85 -9.28
CA TRP A 27 7.02 5.89 -10.40
C TRP A 27 6.75 4.46 -9.93
N ALA A 28 7.22 4.08 -8.74
CA ALA A 28 6.93 2.78 -8.14
C ALA A 28 5.43 2.58 -7.91
N GLU A 29 4.70 3.61 -7.49
CA GLU A 29 3.23 3.55 -7.38
C GLU A 29 2.55 3.19 -8.71
N LEU A 30 3.14 3.61 -9.83
CA LEU A 30 2.56 3.39 -11.17
C LEU A 30 2.90 2.03 -11.76
N ASN A 31 3.68 1.18 -11.08
CA ASN A 31 3.91 -0.20 -11.48
C ASN A 31 2.58 -0.98 -11.62
N VAL A 32 1.56 -0.59 -10.87
CA VAL A 32 0.23 -1.21 -10.86
C VAL A 32 -0.84 -0.44 -11.66
N ALA A 33 -0.47 0.63 -12.38
CA ALA A 33 -1.41 1.57 -13.02
C ALA A 33 -2.42 0.95 -14.01
N HIS A 34 -2.08 -0.19 -14.60
CA HIS A 34 -2.92 -0.90 -15.58
C HIS A 34 -3.37 -2.27 -15.08
N LEU A 35 -3.27 -2.51 -13.77
CA LEU A 35 -3.63 -3.78 -13.16
C LEU A 35 -5.00 -3.68 -12.49
N HIS A 36 -5.75 -4.78 -12.57
CA HIS A 36 -7.05 -4.90 -11.94
C HIS A 36 -7.16 -6.27 -11.27
N HIS A 37 -7.25 -6.28 -9.94
CA HIS A 37 -7.39 -7.49 -9.15
C HIS A 37 -8.21 -7.20 -7.90
N HIS A 38 -8.99 -8.17 -7.44
CA HIS A 38 -9.92 -7.99 -6.33
C HIS A 38 -9.21 -7.58 -5.02
N ASN A 39 -7.99 -8.07 -4.80
CA ASN A 39 -7.19 -7.83 -3.59
C ASN A 39 -6.01 -6.86 -3.80
N VAL A 40 -6.04 -6.03 -4.84
CA VAL A 40 -5.03 -4.98 -5.09
C VAL A 40 -5.75 -3.66 -5.32
N VAL A 41 -5.28 -2.58 -4.70
CA VAL A 41 -5.82 -1.24 -4.90
C VAL A 41 -5.65 -0.83 -6.36
N HIS A 42 -6.77 -0.53 -7.01
CA HIS A 42 -6.79 -0.07 -8.39
C HIS A 42 -6.38 1.41 -8.49
N VAL A 43 -5.34 1.66 -9.29
CA VAL A 43 -4.95 3.01 -9.71
C VAL A 43 -5.80 3.39 -10.91
N ILE A 44 -6.55 4.49 -10.76
CA ILE A 44 -7.49 4.99 -11.78
C ILE A 44 -6.77 5.90 -12.77
N ALA A 45 -5.95 6.81 -12.26
CA ALA A 45 -5.23 7.79 -13.07
C ALA A 45 -4.02 8.35 -12.32
N ALA A 46 -3.07 8.92 -13.06
CA ALA A 46 -1.96 9.65 -12.50
C ALA A 46 -1.63 10.88 -13.35
N SER A 47 -1.12 11.92 -12.70
CA SER A 47 -0.70 13.15 -13.36
C SER A 47 0.59 13.68 -12.73
N THR A 48 1.54 14.06 -13.57
CA THR A 48 2.74 14.81 -13.17
C THR A 48 2.55 16.33 -13.32
N CYS A 49 1.38 16.76 -13.81
CA CYS A 49 1.06 18.17 -13.98
C CYS A 49 0.63 18.76 -12.64
N ALA A 50 1.55 19.47 -12.00
CA ALA A 50 1.31 20.25 -10.80
C ALA A 50 1.33 21.74 -11.14
N PRO A 51 0.37 22.56 -10.67
CA PRO A 51 0.49 24.00 -10.77
C PRO A 51 1.79 24.45 -10.09
N SER A 52 2.48 25.43 -10.68
CA SER A 52 3.81 25.89 -10.25
C SER A 52 3.87 26.40 -8.80
N SER A 53 2.71 26.68 -8.19
CA SER A 53 2.56 27.07 -6.79
C SER A 53 2.58 25.92 -5.79
N GLN A 54 2.46 24.66 -6.23
CA GLN A 54 2.46 23.49 -5.36
C GLN A 54 3.76 22.69 -5.46
N ASP A 55 4.38 22.41 -4.32
CA ASP A 55 5.58 21.57 -4.21
C ASP A 55 5.24 20.07 -4.30
N THR A 56 4.42 19.70 -5.27
CA THR A 56 4.02 18.33 -5.58
C THR A 56 4.68 17.85 -6.86
N LEU A 57 5.17 16.63 -6.83
CA LEU A 57 5.74 15.93 -7.98
C LEU A 57 4.62 15.44 -8.91
N GLY A 58 3.48 15.07 -8.34
CA GLY A 58 2.35 14.54 -9.06
C GLY A 58 1.24 14.06 -8.13
N THR A 59 0.13 13.70 -8.76
CA THR A 59 -1.08 13.22 -8.10
C THR A 59 -1.44 11.86 -8.66
N ILE A 60 -1.77 10.92 -7.78
CA ILE A 60 -2.25 9.59 -8.13
C ILE A 60 -3.68 9.48 -7.61
N ILE A 61 -4.60 9.10 -8.49
CA ILE A 61 -6.00 8.87 -8.20
C ILE A 61 -6.20 7.36 -8.15
N MET A 62 -6.75 6.87 -7.05
CA MET A 62 -6.97 5.46 -6.78
C MET A 62 -8.42 5.23 -6.37
N GLU A 63 -8.87 3.99 -6.47
CA GLU A 63 -10.12 3.61 -5.81
C GLU A 63 -10.07 3.95 -4.31
N TYR A 64 -11.19 4.41 -3.78
CA TYR A 64 -11.34 4.54 -2.33
C TYR A 64 -11.77 3.19 -1.75
N VAL A 65 -10.89 2.54 -1.00
CA VAL A 65 -11.16 1.20 -0.43
C VAL A 65 -11.97 1.26 0.85
N GLY A 66 -11.65 2.19 1.74
CA GLY A 66 -12.22 2.29 3.08
C GLY A 66 -11.38 3.16 4.00
N ASN A 67 -11.86 3.38 5.22
CA ASN A 67 -11.22 4.20 6.25
C ASN A 67 -10.34 3.41 7.22
N SER A 68 -10.27 2.08 7.07
CA SER A 68 -9.55 1.20 7.98
C SER A 68 -8.47 0.39 7.25
N THR A 69 -7.41 0.09 7.99
CA THR A 69 -6.33 -0.79 7.54
C THR A 69 -6.21 -1.96 8.51
N LEU A 70 -5.55 -3.03 8.10
CA LEU A 70 -5.31 -4.18 8.96
C LEU A 70 -4.54 -3.78 10.24
N HIS A 71 -3.69 -2.75 10.17
CA HIS A 71 -3.05 -2.17 11.35
C HIS A 71 -4.07 -1.65 12.39
N HIS A 72 -5.11 -0.93 11.94
CA HIS A 72 -6.18 -0.47 12.83
C HIS A 72 -6.95 -1.64 13.44
N ILE A 73 -7.18 -2.72 12.68
CA ILE A 73 -7.88 -3.91 13.18
C ILE A 73 -7.05 -4.67 14.23
N ILE A 74 -5.73 -4.80 14.02
CA ILE A 74 -4.86 -5.56 14.92
C ILE A 74 -4.49 -4.74 16.17
N TYR A 75 -4.18 -3.46 16.01
CA TYR A 75 -3.59 -2.62 17.07
C TYR A 75 -4.50 -1.48 17.55
N GLY A 76 -5.49 -1.07 16.77
CA GLY A 76 -6.33 0.11 17.02
C GLY A 76 -7.41 -0.04 18.10
N SER A 77 -7.34 -1.10 18.91
CA SER A 77 -8.24 -1.30 20.05
C SER A 77 -7.78 -0.56 21.33
N GLY A 78 -6.79 0.34 21.22
CA GLY A 78 -6.40 1.27 22.28
C GLY A 78 -6.55 2.72 21.83
N CYS A 79 -7.46 3.46 22.47
CA CYS A 79 -7.64 4.92 22.41
C CYS A 79 -8.51 5.51 21.28
N THR A 80 -9.83 5.49 21.50
CA THR A 80 -10.58 6.77 21.60
C THR A 80 -11.42 6.75 22.86
N SER A 81 -10.80 7.19 23.95
CA SER A 81 -11.47 7.79 25.09
C SER A 81 -12.20 9.06 24.63
N THR A 82 -13.45 8.91 24.22
CA THR A 82 -14.50 9.80 24.71
C THR A 82 -15.49 8.91 25.43
N GLU A 83 -15.30 8.78 26.73
CA GLU A 83 -16.32 8.28 27.63
C GLU A 83 -17.55 9.18 27.50
N ARG A 84 -18.48 8.82 26.63
CA ARG A 84 -19.89 9.04 26.93
C ARG A 84 -20.32 7.85 27.75
N LYS A 85 -20.22 8.00 29.07
CA LYS A 85 -21.06 7.23 30.00
C LYS A 85 -22.49 7.45 29.55
N ASP A 86 -23.12 6.41 28.99
CA ASP A 86 -24.57 6.13 29.07
C ASP A 86 -25.09 5.06 28.10
N ASP A 87 -24.23 4.23 27.48
CA ASP A 87 -24.71 3.02 26.79
C ASP A 87 -24.24 1.74 27.51
N VAL A 88 -25.02 1.36 28.51
CA VAL A 88 -25.07 0.00 29.08
C VAL A 88 -25.65 -0.92 28.01
N LEU A 89 -24.84 -1.37 27.05
CA LEU A 89 -25.05 -2.56 26.21
C LEU A 89 -23.82 -2.80 25.29
N GLY A 90 -22.80 -3.46 25.85
CA GLY A 90 -21.92 -4.39 25.13
C GLY A 90 -21.30 -3.96 23.79
N ARG A 91 -20.45 -2.92 23.75
CA ARG A 91 -19.44 -2.83 22.68
C ARG A 91 -18.32 -3.82 22.95
N GLY A 92 -18.59 -5.08 22.61
CA GLY A 92 -17.62 -6.16 22.67
C GLY A 92 -16.36 -5.79 21.89
N HIS A 93 -15.22 -6.01 22.53
CA HIS A 93 -13.90 -6.02 21.92
C HIS A 93 -13.96 -6.81 20.59
N VAL A 94 -13.87 -6.13 19.44
CA VAL A 94 -13.81 -6.82 18.14
C VAL A 94 -12.37 -7.28 17.93
N PHE A 95 -11.98 -8.33 18.65
CA PHE A 95 -10.76 -9.05 18.31
C PHE A 95 -10.92 -9.68 16.93
N LEU A 96 -9.84 -9.64 16.14
CA LEU A 96 -9.75 -10.41 14.90
C LEU A 96 -9.93 -11.90 15.23
N ASN A 97 -11.08 -12.47 14.92
CA ASN A 97 -11.29 -13.89 15.17
C ASN A 97 -10.52 -14.75 14.15
N LEU A 98 -10.30 -16.02 14.46
CA LEU A 98 -9.50 -16.91 13.62
C LEU A 98 -10.05 -17.01 12.18
N ALA A 99 -11.37 -17.03 12.01
CA ALA A 99 -11.99 -17.09 10.70
C ALA A 99 -11.73 -15.81 9.88
N GLN A 100 -11.76 -14.63 10.52
CA GLN A 100 -11.39 -13.36 9.88
C GLN A 100 -9.90 -13.35 9.51
N ALA A 101 -9.03 -13.78 10.42
CA ALA A 101 -7.59 -13.86 10.16
C ALA A 101 -7.29 -14.73 8.94
N VAL A 102 -7.87 -15.92 8.87
CA VAL A 102 -7.70 -16.84 7.73
C VAL A 102 -8.20 -16.20 6.42
N ARG A 103 -9.39 -15.58 6.42
CA ARG A 103 -9.91 -14.91 5.23
C ARG A 103 -9.01 -13.77 4.75
N TYR A 104 -8.57 -12.92 5.67
CA TYR A 104 -7.65 -11.82 5.33
C TYR A 104 -6.31 -12.34 4.82
N SER A 105 -5.78 -13.42 5.40
CA SER A 105 -4.58 -14.07 4.87
C SER A 105 -4.79 -14.59 3.45
N CYS A 106 -5.93 -15.22 3.16
CA CYS A 106 -6.25 -15.68 1.80
C CYS A 106 -6.32 -14.51 0.80
N ASP A 107 -6.98 -13.42 1.15
CA ASP A 107 -7.07 -12.21 0.32
C ASP A 107 -5.69 -11.62 0.02
N ILE A 108 -4.85 -11.47 1.05
CA ILE A 108 -3.49 -10.93 0.91
C ILE A 108 -2.66 -11.85 0.02
N VAL A 109 -2.72 -13.17 0.24
CA VAL A 109 -1.99 -14.14 -0.59
C VAL A 109 -2.47 -14.10 -2.03
N ALA A 110 -3.77 -14.00 -2.29
CA ALA A 110 -4.31 -13.87 -3.65
C ALA A 110 -3.77 -12.61 -4.35
N GLY A 111 -3.76 -11.47 -3.65
CA GLY A 111 -3.17 -10.23 -4.14
C GLY A 111 -1.67 -10.34 -4.45
N LEU A 112 -0.90 -11.00 -3.58
CA LEU A 112 0.53 -11.22 -3.78
C LEU A 112 0.82 -12.16 -4.95
N VAL A 113 0.10 -13.27 -5.07
CA VAL A 113 0.23 -14.20 -6.20
C VAL A 113 -0.02 -13.46 -7.51
N PHE A 114 -1.05 -12.63 -7.57
CA PHE A 114 -1.32 -11.79 -8.73
C PHE A 114 -0.16 -10.83 -9.02
N LEU A 115 0.32 -10.06 -8.04
CA LEU A 115 1.43 -9.12 -8.23
C LEU A 115 2.70 -9.83 -8.71
N HIS A 116 3.02 -10.97 -8.13
CA HIS A 116 4.21 -11.75 -8.49
C HIS A 116 4.09 -12.34 -9.90
N SER A 117 2.87 -12.70 -10.35
CA SER A 117 2.63 -13.11 -11.75
C SER A 117 2.90 -11.99 -12.76
N GLN A 118 2.81 -10.73 -12.31
CA GLN A 118 3.14 -9.53 -13.10
C GLN A 118 4.59 -9.07 -12.91
N LEU A 119 5.42 -9.89 -12.26
CA LEU A 119 6.81 -9.59 -11.89
C LEU A 119 6.95 -8.35 -10.98
N ILE A 120 5.96 -8.06 -10.15
CA ILE A 120 5.98 -6.92 -9.23
C ILE A 120 6.18 -7.41 -7.81
N VAL A 121 7.20 -6.90 -7.13
CA VAL A 121 7.47 -7.13 -5.70
C VAL A 121 7.08 -5.87 -4.93
N HIS A 122 6.29 -6.01 -3.86
CA HIS A 122 5.74 -4.88 -3.12
C HIS A 122 6.78 -4.13 -2.26
N LEU A 123 7.70 -4.87 -1.63
CA LEU A 123 8.82 -4.39 -0.79
C LEU A 123 8.48 -3.60 0.49
N ASP A 124 7.22 -3.19 0.69
CA ASP A 124 6.75 -2.60 1.95
C ASP A 124 5.43 -3.24 2.45
N LEU A 125 5.35 -4.57 2.43
CA LEU A 125 4.15 -5.28 2.89
C LEU A 125 4.09 -5.26 4.42
N LYS A 126 3.07 -4.60 4.97
CA LYS A 126 2.82 -4.46 6.41
C LYS A 126 1.33 -4.21 6.67
N PRO A 127 0.82 -4.41 7.89
CA PRO A 127 -0.60 -4.19 8.20
C PRO A 127 -1.13 -2.78 7.85
N ALA A 128 -0.26 -1.76 7.86
CA ALA A 128 -0.65 -0.39 7.51
C ALA A 128 -0.94 -0.20 6.01
N ASN A 129 -0.42 -1.09 5.16
CA ASN A 129 -0.55 -1.06 3.70
C ASN A 129 -1.60 -2.06 3.19
N ILE A 130 -2.33 -2.73 4.10
CA ILE A 130 -3.47 -3.58 3.78
C ILE A 130 -4.75 -2.84 4.17
N PHE A 131 -5.54 -2.47 3.18
CA PHE A 131 -6.80 -1.76 3.36
C PHE A 131 -7.96 -2.74 3.49
N ILE A 132 -8.95 -2.40 4.31
CA ILE A 132 -10.15 -3.23 4.52
C ILE A 132 -11.35 -2.50 3.90
N THR A 133 -12.05 -3.17 2.99
CA THR A 133 -13.28 -2.63 2.39
C THR A 133 -14.45 -2.70 3.37
N GLU A 134 -15.52 -1.96 3.08
CA GLU A 134 -16.80 -2.05 3.80
C GLU A 134 -17.42 -3.47 3.73
N HIS A 135 -17.06 -4.24 2.71
CA HIS A 135 -17.47 -5.65 2.53
C HIS A 135 -16.51 -6.64 3.18
N ASN A 136 -15.60 -6.17 4.04
CA ASN A 136 -14.69 -7.00 4.82
C ASN A 136 -13.68 -7.80 3.97
N VAL A 137 -13.21 -7.20 2.86
CA VAL A 137 -12.20 -7.75 1.95
C VAL A 137 -10.89 -6.97 2.10
N CYS A 138 -9.75 -7.67 2.10
CA CYS A 138 -8.44 -7.03 2.09
C CYS A 138 -7.99 -6.64 0.68
N LYS A 139 -7.42 -5.43 0.55
CA LYS A 139 -6.69 -4.98 -0.64
C LYS A 139 -5.28 -4.48 -0.29
N ILE A 140 -4.29 -4.92 -1.05
CA ILE A 140 -2.90 -4.45 -0.95
C ILE A 140 -2.78 -3.08 -1.61
N GLY A 141 -2.25 -2.09 -0.90
CA GLY A 141 -2.00 -0.74 -1.42
C GLY A 141 -0.64 -0.18 -0.97
N ASP A 142 -0.36 1.07 -1.35
CA ASP A 142 0.92 1.77 -1.10
C ASP A 142 2.13 1.11 -1.78
N PHE A 143 2.22 1.30 -3.09
CA PHE A 143 3.24 0.70 -3.96
C PHE A 143 4.48 1.59 -4.09
N GLY A 144 4.63 2.62 -3.25
CA GLY A 144 5.71 3.59 -3.32
C GLY A 144 7.11 3.04 -3.05
N CYS A 145 7.22 1.77 -2.65
CA CYS A 145 8.49 1.03 -2.55
C CYS A 145 8.58 -0.14 -3.54
N SER A 146 7.54 -0.38 -4.34
CA SER A 146 7.45 -1.55 -5.20
C SER A 146 8.45 -1.52 -6.36
N GLN A 147 8.76 -2.70 -6.88
CA GLN A 147 9.65 -2.84 -8.02
C GLN A 147 9.10 -3.85 -9.01
N LYS A 148 9.11 -3.48 -10.29
CA LYS A 148 8.90 -4.41 -11.39
C LYS A 148 10.25 -5.04 -11.75
N LEU A 149 10.33 -6.37 -11.69
CA LEU A 149 11.50 -7.12 -12.08
C LEU A 149 11.57 -7.12 -13.61
N GLU A 150 12.70 -6.69 -14.16
CA GLU A 150 13.00 -6.81 -15.59
C GLU A 150 13.77 -8.12 -15.83
N ASP A 151 13.61 -8.70 -17.03
CA ASP A 151 14.44 -9.81 -17.47
C ASP A 151 15.92 -9.40 -17.44
N ALA A 152 16.78 -10.35 -17.09
CA ALA A 152 18.12 -10.17 -16.51
C ALA A 152 19.13 -9.29 -17.31
N GLU A 153 18.80 -8.82 -18.51
CA GLU A 153 19.69 -8.09 -19.42
C GLU A 153 19.93 -6.62 -19.02
N SER A 154 19.00 -5.96 -18.31
CA SER A 154 19.13 -4.54 -17.88
C SER A 154 19.73 -4.36 -16.48
N SER A 155 20.18 -5.44 -15.84
CA SER A 155 20.38 -5.55 -14.39
C SER A 155 21.63 -4.86 -13.80
N ARG A 156 22.23 -3.88 -14.50
CA ARG A 156 23.53 -3.31 -14.07
C ARG A 156 23.49 -2.12 -13.10
N LEU A 157 22.34 -1.57 -12.71
CA LEU A 157 22.33 -0.34 -11.89
C LEU A 157 21.26 -0.21 -10.79
N GLN A 158 20.41 -1.19 -10.51
CA GLN A 158 19.38 -1.04 -9.45
C GLN A 158 19.88 -1.42 -8.05
N LEU A 159 20.97 -0.79 -7.60
CA LEU A 159 21.16 -0.46 -6.18
C LEU A 159 20.41 0.85 -5.90
N CYS A 160 19.11 0.89 -6.19
CA CYS A 160 18.29 2.05 -5.85
C CYS A 160 17.94 1.96 -4.37
N GLN A 161 18.27 3.01 -3.64
CA GLN A 161 17.98 3.24 -2.21
C GLN A 161 16.72 2.51 -1.77
N GLN A 162 16.91 1.37 -1.11
CA GLN A 162 15.83 0.43 -0.89
C GLN A 162 14.89 1.00 0.18
N GLY A 163 13.77 1.55 -0.28
CA GLY A 163 12.67 2.01 0.56
C GLY A 163 11.96 0.84 1.24
N GLY A 164 11.05 1.16 2.15
CA GLY A 164 10.26 0.17 2.90
C GLY A 164 10.62 0.13 4.38
N THR A 165 9.79 -0.57 5.14
CA THR A 165 9.85 -0.58 6.60
C THR A 165 10.85 -1.62 7.07
N TYR A 166 11.94 -1.17 7.69
CA TYR A 166 13.03 -2.04 8.15
C TYR A 166 12.58 -3.26 8.96
N THR A 167 11.59 -3.10 9.84
CA THR A 167 11.08 -4.19 10.72
C THR A 167 10.30 -5.28 9.98
N HIS A 168 9.88 -5.03 8.74
CA HIS A 168 9.13 -5.96 7.90
C HIS A 168 9.93 -6.45 6.70
N ARG A 169 11.20 -6.06 6.62
CA ARG A 169 12.08 -6.40 5.51
C ARG A 169 12.71 -7.78 5.72
N ALA A 170 12.77 -8.57 4.65
CA ALA A 170 13.43 -9.86 4.65
C ALA A 170 14.96 -9.72 4.89
N PRO A 171 15.59 -10.65 5.61
CA PRO A 171 16.99 -10.55 6.02
C PRO A 171 17.99 -10.49 4.85
N GLU A 172 17.71 -11.17 3.74
CA GLU A 172 18.50 -11.13 2.51
C GLU A 172 18.55 -9.72 1.90
N LEU A 173 17.44 -8.96 1.96
CA LEU A 173 17.41 -7.57 1.50
C LEU A 173 18.23 -6.65 2.41
N LEU A 174 18.30 -6.95 3.71
CA LEU A 174 19.18 -6.22 4.65
C LEU A 174 20.67 -6.49 4.39
N LYS A 175 20.99 -7.65 3.80
CA LYS A 175 22.34 -8.02 3.36
C LYS A 175 22.70 -7.48 1.96
N GLY A 176 21.75 -6.83 1.28
CA GLY A 176 21.93 -6.32 -0.07
C GLY A 176 21.87 -7.40 -1.15
N GLU A 177 21.23 -8.53 -0.87
CA GLU A 177 20.98 -9.58 -1.85
C GLU A 177 19.94 -9.14 -2.89
N ARG A 178 19.81 -9.92 -3.98
CA ARG A 178 18.88 -9.60 -5.06
C ARG A 178 17.43 -9.72 -4.61
N ILE A 179 16.61 -8.79 -5.06
CA ILE A 179 15.16 -8.82 -4.84
C ILE A 179 14.57 -10.00 -5.62
N THR A 180 13.71 -10.75 -4.95
CA THR A 180 12.96 -11.85 -5.56
C THR A 180 11.50 -11.82 -5.11
N PRO A 181 10.59 -12.52 -5.80
CA PRO A 181 9.20 -12.69 -5.35
C PRO A 181 9.02 -13.72 -4.21
N LYS A 182 10.11 -14.25 -3.64
CA LYS A 182 10.06 -15.28 -2.60
C LYS A 182 9.74 -14.70 -1.23
#